data_AF-K2A235-F1
#
_entry.id   AF-K2A235-F1
#
_cell.length_a   1.000
_cell.length_b   1.000
_cell.length_c   1.000
_cell.angle_alpha   90.00
_cell.angle_beta   90.00
_cell.angle_gamma   90.00
#
_symmetry.space_group_name_H-M   'P 1'
#
loop_
_entity.id
_entity.type
_entity.pdbx_description
1 polymer ?
#
loop_
_entity_poly.entity_id
_entity_poly.type
_entity_poly.pdbx_seq_one_letter_code
_entity_poly.pdbx_strand_id
1 'polypeptide(L)'
;MPNYVHMQVKTKNAYDFSLFMKKLNLAYFHYYRRNYDWVGHFWQDRFKSQPIGKDNYFIQCGKYIELNPVRAGIVNNPEDYSFSSYNYYSKRKRNHLITKDIFYNELGNNIKERQEKYKKMIINESVASSYGKKVWGSPNQCYVIMKQRKLNIILVNKIPQSELRWNYILLKYYANNL
;
A
#
# COMPACT_ATOMS: atom_id res chain seq x y z
N MET A 1 0.24 -9.77 -5.05
CA MET A 1 0.97 -10.48 -6.11
C MET A 1 0.67 -11.96 -5.96
N PRO A 2 0.69 -12.77 -7.03
CA PRO A 2 0.77 -12.40 -8.46
C PRO A 2 -0.53 -11.77 -9.00
N ASN A 3 -1.67 -12.08 -8.38
CA ASN A 3 -2.99 -11.63 -8.81
C ASN A 3 -3.54 -10.45 -7.99
N TYR A 4 -2.70 -9.73 -7.24
CA TYR A 4 -3.15 -8.55 -6.48
C TYR A 4 -2.10 -7.47 -6.32
N VAL A 5 -2.52 -6.23 -6.07
CA VAL A 5 -1.63 -5.10 -5.78
C VAL A 5 -1.93 -4.51 -4.40
N HIS A 6 -0.87 -4.05 -3.74
CA HIS A 6 -0.96 -3.20 -2.56
C HIS A 6 -0.39 -1.82 -2.86
N MET A 7 -1.11 -0.76 -2.51
CA MET A 7 -0.67 0.60 -2.75
C MET A 7 -0.94 1.48 -1.53
N GLN A 8 -0.06 2.44 -1.29
CA GLN A 8 -0.31 3.59 -0.43
C GLN A 8 -0.49 4.80 -1.31
N VAL A 9 -1.69 5.36 -1.28
CA VAL A 9 -2.07 6.45 -2.18
C VAL A 9 -2.56 7.62 -1.36
N LYS A 10 -2.11 8.82 -1.76
CA LYS A 10 -2.56 10.09 -1.21
C LYS A 10 -3.47 10.83 -2.18
N THR A 11 -4.67 11.20 -1.75
CA THR A 11 -5.57 12.08 -2.52
C THR A 11 -5.71 13.44 -1.85
N LYS A 12 -6.21 14.45 -2.58
CA LYS A 12 -6.50 15.77 -2.00
C LYS A 12 -7.69 15.69 -1.04
N ASN A 13 -8.73 14.96 -1.43
CA ASN A 13 -9.89 14.70 -0.61
C ASN A 13 -10.16 13.19 -0.53
N ALA A 14 -10.78 12.74 0.55
CA ALA A 14 -11.09 11.32 0.75
C ALA A 14 -12.06 10.76 -0.32
N TYR A 15 -13.02 11.55 -0.80
CA TYR A 15 -14.00 11.12 -1.79
C TYR A 15 -13.40 10.95 -3.20
N ASP A 16 -12.26 11.57 -3.49
CA ASP A 16 -11.56 11.42 -4.78
C ASP A 16 -11.01 10.02 -4.97
N PHE A 17 -10.91 9.25 -3.89
CA PHE A 17 -10.28 7.94 -3.90
C PHE A 17 -11.06 6.90 -4.72
N SER A 18 -12.37 6.85 -4.55
CA SER A 18 -13.24 5.94 -5.31
C SER A 18 -13.17 6.26 -6.81
N LEU A 19 -13.11 7.55 -7.16
CA LEU A 19 -12.99 8.00 -8.54
C LEU A 19 -11.60 7.66 -9.11
N PHE A 20 -10.54 7.86 -8.34
CA PHE A 20 -9.18 7.46 -8.71
C PHE A 20 -9.11 5.97 -9.01
N MET A 21 -9.62 5.12 -8.10
CA MET A 21 -9.63 3.67 -8.29
C MET A 21 -10.48 3.24 -9.49
N LYS A 22 -11.65 3.86 -9.69
CA LYS A 22 -12.47 3.60 -10.89
C LYS A 22 -11.69 3.88 -12.18
N LYS A 23 -11.01 5.03 -12.26
CA LYS A 23 -10.20 5.42 -13.43
C LYS A 23 -9.02 4.48 -13.65
N LEU A 24 -8.27 4.17 -12.59
CA LEU A 24 -7.12 3.26 -12.65
C LEU A 24 -7.53 1.87 -13.15
N ASN A 25 -8.61 1.31 -12.58
CA ASN A 25 -9.09 -0.03 -12.90
C ASN A 25 -9.62 -0.13 -14.33
N LEU A 26 -10.33 0.91 -14.82
CA LEU A 26 -10.80 0.98 -16.20
C LEU A 26 -9.64 1.12 -17.19
N ALA A 27 -8.67 2.00 -16.89
CA ALA A 27 -7.49 2.19 -17.74
C ALA A 27 -6.70 0.88 -17.88
N TYR A 28 -6.48 0.17 -16.78
CA TYR A 28 -5.79 -1.12 -16.81
C TYR A 28 -6.59 -2.22 -17.52
N PHE A 29 -7.92 -2.28 -17.32
CA PHE A 29 -8.79 -3.19 -18.06
C PHE A 29 -8.68 -2.98 -19.58
N HIS A 30 -8.78 -1.73 -20.05
CA HIS A 30 -8.65 -1.42 -21.47
C HIS A 30 -7.24 -1.66 -22.02
N TYR A 31 -6.20 -1.43 -21.21
CA TYR A 31 -4.84 -1.82 -21.56
C TYR A 31 -4.77 -3.35 -21.73
N TYR A 32 -5.20 -4.12 -20.74
CA TYR A 32 -5.08 -5.57 -20.76
C TYR A 32 -5.90 -6.19 -21.90
N ARG A 33 -7.16 -5.78 -22.06
CA ARG A 33 -8.02 -6.24 -23.17
C ARG A 33 -7.40 -6.01 -24.54
N ARG A 34 -6.73 -4.88 -24.77
CA ARG A 34 -6.10 -4.57 -26.07
C ARG A 34 -4.82 -5.35 -26.34
N ASN A 35 -4.10 -5.78 -25.30
CA ASN A 35 -2.81 -6.46 -25.45
C ASN A 35 -2.92 -7.99 -25.35
N TYR A 36 -4.01 -8.50 -24.79
CA TYR A 36 -4.18 -9.93 -24.47
C TYR A 36 -5.56 -10.48 -24.86
N ASP A 37 -6.32 -9.78 -25.70
CA ASP A 37 -7.64 -10.18 -26.22
C ASP A 37 -8.65 -10.67 -25.16
N TRP A 38 -8.58 -10.09 -23.96
CA TRP A 38 -9.39 -10.51 -22.82
C TRP A 38 -10.88 -10.15 -22.97
N VAL A 39 -11.75 -11.11 -22.67
CA VAL A 39 -13.22 -10.96 -22.64
C VAL A 39 -13.75 -11.37 -21.27
N GLY A 40 -14.65 -10.55 -20.70
CA GLY A 40 -15.29 -10.80 -19.41
C GLY A 40 -14.81 -9.90 -18.26
N HIS A 41 -15.28 -10.20 -17.05
CA HIS A 41 -14.88 -9.45 -15.85
C HIS A 41 -13.39 -9.68 -15.56
N PHE A 42 -12.63 -8.59 -15.41
CA PHE A 42 -11.18 -8.66 -15.17
C PHE A 42 -10.82 -8.64 -13.68
N TRP A 43 -11.61 -7.94 -12.86
CA TRP A 43 -11.35 -7.79 -11.43
C TRP A 43 -12.25 -8.72 -10.61
N GLN A 44 -11.71 -9.30 -9.53
CA GLN A 44 -12.44 -10.27 -8.68
C GLN A 44 -13.53 -9.64 -7.81
N ASP A 45 -13.28 -8.43 -7.29
CA ASP A 45 -14.19 -7.73 -6.36
C ASP A 45 -13.94 -6.21 -6.43
N ARG A 46 -14.53 -5.43 -5.53
CA ARG A 46 -14.17 -4.05 -5.23
C ARG A 46 -12.84 -3.98 -4.47
N PHE A 47 -12.15 -2.85 -4.61
CA PHE A 47 -10.94 -2.60 -3.84
C PHE A 47 -11.27 -2.48 -2.36
N LYS A 48 -10.34 -2.92 -1.52
CA LYS A 48 -10.43 -2.75 -0.09
C LYS A 48 -9.52 -1.61 0.32
N SER A 49 -10.05 -0.67 1.10
CA SER A 49 -9.36 0.53 1.56
C SER A 49 -9.37 0.62 3.08
N GLN A 50 -8.24 1.04 3.65
CA GLN A 50 -8.13 1.40 5.06
C GLN A 50 -7.51 2.81 5.15
N PRO A 51 -8.20 3.80 5.73
CA PRO A 51 -7.61 5.10 6.03
C PRO A 51 -6.43 4.93 6.99
N ILE A 52 -5.32 5.61 6.71
CA ILE A 52 -4.11 5.61 7.54
C ILE A 52 -3.68 7.05 7.84
N GLY A 53 -3.22 7.27 9.08
CA GLY A 53 -2.70 8.56 9.53
C GLY A 53 -1.25 8.76 9.11
N LYS A 54 -0.66 9.92 9.45
CA LYS A 54 0.78 10.18 9.32
C LYS A 54 1.51 9.86 10.63
N ASP A 55 1.45 8.61 11.04
CA ASP A 55 2.02 8.12 12.29
C ASP A 55 2.93 6.90 12.00
N ASN A 56 3.39 6.23 13.05
CA ASN A 56 4.19 5.01 12.90
C ASN A 56 3.48 3.93 12.08
N TYR A 57 2.14 3.91 12.05
CA TYR A 57 1.37 2.95 11.27
C TYR A 57 1.55 3.17 9.75
N PHE A 58 1.74 4.42 9.31
CA PHE A 58 2.10 4.74 7.92
C PHE A 58 3.38 4.01 7.48
N ILE A 59 4.44 4.14 8.28
CA ILE A 59 5.75 3.52 7.99
C ILE A 59 5.62 2.00 7.99
N GLN A 60 4.87 1.42 8.94
CA GLN A 60 4.64 -0.02 8.99
C GLN A 60 3.86 -0.53 7.77
N CYS A 61 2.88 0.22 7.28
CA CYS A 61 2.23 -0.09 6.00
C CYS A 61 3.23 -0.08 4.85
N GLY A 62 4.14 0.91 4.81
CA GLY A 62 5.26 0.99 3.85
C GLY A 62 6.06 -0.29 3.82
N LYS A 63 6.62 -0.66 4.98
CA LYS A 63 7.41 -1.88 5.13
C LYS A 63 6.63 -3.12 4.71
N TYR A 64 5.36 -3.23 5.09
CA TYR A 64 4.52 -4.37 4.72
C TYR A 64 4.36 -4.51 3.19
N ILE A 65 4.16 -3.40 2.47
CA ILE A 65 4.05 -3.43 1.00
C ILE A 65 5.36 -3.89 0.37
N GLU A 66 6.48 -3.28 0.77
CA GLU A 66 7.79 -3.57 0.18
C GLU A 66 8.26 -5.01 0.45
N LEU A 67 7.90 -5.56 1.62
CA LEU A 67 8.25 -6.93 2.01
C LEU A 67 7.25 -8.00 1.54
N ASN A 68 6.11 -7.60 0.95
CA ASN A 68 5.10 -8.56 0.48
C ASN A 68 5.65 -9.60 -0.52
N PRO A 69 6.46 -9.20 -1.53
CA PRO A 69 7.03 -10.16 -2.50
C PRO A 69 7.92 -11.21 -1.83
N VAL A 70 8.74 -10.77 -0.86
CA VAL A 70 9.62 -11.66 -0.09
C VAL A 70 8.80 -12.64 0.74
N ARG A 71 7.78 -12.14 1.43
CA ARG A 71 6.89 -12.96 2.25
C ARG A 71 6.06 -13.95 1.46
N ALA A 72 5.73 -13.61 0.21
CA ALA A 72 5.02 -14.49 -0.70
C ALA A 72 5.95 -15.53 -1.36
N GLY A 73 7.26 -15.52 -1.04
CA GLY A 73 8.24 -16.42 -1.63
C GLY A 73 8.53 -16.15 -3.11
N ILE A 74 8.18 -14.96 -3.61
CA ILE A 74 8.37 -14.58 -5.03
C ILE A 74 9.84 -14.22 -5.30
N VAL A 75 10.49 -13.58 -4.32
CA VAL A 75 11.90 -13.19 -4.38
C VAL A 75 12.55 -13.35 -2.99
N ASN A 76 13.89 -13.42 -2.95
CA ASN A 76 14.62 -13.52 -1.68
C ASN A 76 14.80 -12.15 -1.01
N ASN A 77 15.04 -11.09 -1.79
CA ASN A 77 15.23 -9.73 -1.28
C ASN A 77 14.23 -8.75 -1.90
N PRO A 78 13.82 -7.69 -1.18
CA PRO A 78 12.83 -6.73 -1.70
C PRO A 78 13.32 -5.98 -2.94
N GLU A 79 14.63 -5.82 -3.11
CA GLU A 79 15.24 -5.23 -4.31
C GLU A 79 15.14 -6.06 -5.58
N ASP A 80 15.00 -7.38 -5.45
CA ASP A 80 14.87 -8.28 -6.59
C ASP A 80 13.47 -8.16 -7.22
N TYR A 81 12.51 -7.56 -6.50
CA TYR A 81 11.16 -7.34 -6.99
C TYR A 81 11.01 -5.97 -7.67
N SER A 82 10.98 -5.98 -8.99
CA SER A 82 10.97 -4.78 -9.84
C SER A 82 9.67 -3.96 -9.79
N PHE A 83 8.53 -4.56 -9.43
CA PHE A 83 7.22 -3.91 -9.42
C PHE A 83 6.83 -3.34 -8.05
N SER A 84 7.83 -2.88 -7.27
CA SER A 84 7.65 -2.21 -5.98
C SER A 84 8.29 -0.82 -6.00
N SER A 85 7.98 -0.01 -4.97
CA SER A 85 8.66 1.26 -4.74
C SER A 85 10.02 1.11 -4.06
N TYR A 86 10.39 -0.09 -3.59
CA TYR A 86 11.65 -0.33 -2.87
C TYR A 86 12.85 0.21 -3.64
N ASN A 87 13.00 -0.16 -4.92
CA ASN A 87 14.13 0.25 -5.75
C ASN A 87 14.18 1.76 -6.03
N TYR A 88 13.03 2.45 -6.00
CA TYR A 88 13.00 3.91 -6.08
C TYR A 88 13.64 4.54 -4.84
N TYR A 89 13.33 4.02 -3.65
CA TYR A 89 13.85 4.56 -2.39
C TYR A 89 15.25 4.06 -2.04
N SER A 90 15.59 2.79 -2.32
CA SER A 90 16.87 2.20 -1.93
C SER A 90 18.00 2.43 -2.93
N LYS A 91 17.68 2.52 -4.24
CA LYS A 91 18.66 2.63 -5.35
C LYS A 91 18.44 3.88 -6.22
N ARG A 92 17.44 4.72 -5.92
CA ARG A 92 17.09 5.94 -6.67
C ARG A 92 16.76 5.66 -8.15
N LYS A 93 16.19 4.48 -8.44
CA LYS A 93 15.66 4.18 -9.76
C LYS A 93 14.52 5.14 -10.07
N ARG A 94 14.62 5.90 -11.16
CA ARG A 94 13.54 6.83 -11.55
C ARG A 94 12.25 6.04 -11.78
N ASN A 95 11.16 6.52 -11.21
CA ASN A 95 9.81 6.01 -11.44
C ASN A 95 8.84 7.17 -11.38
N HIS A 96 8.17 7.46 -12.50
CA HIS A 96 7.24 8.59 -12.63
C HIS A 96 5.88 8.34 -11.95
N LEU A 97 5.60 7.10 -11.53
CA LEU A 97 4.41 6.75 -10.76
C LEU A 97 4.58 6.99 -9.26
N ILE A 98 5.80 7.24 -8.79
CA ILE A 98 6.11 7.40 -7.38
C ILE A 98 6.36 8.88 -7.07
N THR A 99 5.46 9.44 -6.28
CA THR A 99 5.71 10.70 -5.58
C THR A 99 6.52 10.40 -4.34
N LYS A 100 7.65 11.08 -4.18
CA LYS A 100 8.53 10.91 -3.02
C LYS A 100 7.78 11.24 -1.74
N ASP A 101 7.82 10.32 -0.78
CA ASP A 101 7.22 10.52 0.52
C ASP A 101 8.00 11.56 1.37
N ILE A 102 7.29 12.31 2.21
CA ILE A 102 7.87 13.29 3.15
C ILE A 102 8.81 12.58 4.13
N PHE A 103 8.41 11.42 4.66
CA PHE A 103 9.22 10.63 5.59
C PHE A 103 10.56 10.24 4.98
N TYR A 104 10.61 9.94 3.67
CA TYR A 104 11.88 9.62 3.02
C TYR A 104 12.87 10.78 3.02
N ASN A 105 12.38 12.03 2.92
CA ASN A 105 13.26 13.20 3.02
C ASN A 105 13.78 13.40 4.45
N GLU A 106 12.97 13.10 5.46
CA GLU A 106 13.33 13.20 6.87
C GLU A 106 14.35 12.14 7.32
N LEU A 107 14.50 11.03 6.57
CA LEU A 107 15.48 10.00 6.92
C LEU A 107 16.91 10.53 6.97
N GLY A 108 17.28 11.56 6.20
CA GLY A 108 18.65 12.07 6.22
C GLY A 108 18.85 13.36 5.45
N ASN A 109 20.04 13.94 5.59
CA ASN A 109 20.38 15.23 5.00
C ASN A 109 20.81 15.11 3.53
N ASN A 110 21.29 13.92 3.13
CA ASN A 110 21.70 13.64 1.76
C ASN A 110 21.10 12.32 1.25
N ILE A 111 21.23 12.11 -0.07
CA ILE A 111 20.65 10.96 -0.76
C ILE A 111 21.21 9.63 -0.25
N LYS A 112 22.53 9.51 -0.07
CA LYS A 112 23.17 8.27 0.37
C LYS A 112 22.69 7.88 1.77
N GLU A 113 22.63 8.85 2.68
CA GLU A 113 22.14 8.66 4.03
C GLU A 113 20.68 8.19 4.06
N ARG A 114 19.81 8.81 3.24
CA ARG A 114 18.40 8.41 3.12
C ARG A 114 18.26 6.98 2.60
N GLN A 115 19.04 6.61 1.58
CA GLN A 115 19.03 5.25 1.02
C GLN A 115 19.45 4.21 2.07
N GLU A 116 20.55 4.45 2.76
CA GLU A 116 21.07 3.52 3.78
C GLU A 116 20.11 3.38 4.95
N LYS A 117 19.57 4.49 5.46
CA LYS A 117 18.56 4.46 6.53
C LYS A 117 17.26 3.83 6.06
N TYR A 118 16.83 4.04 4.81
CA TYR A 118 15.65 3.37 4.26
C TYR A 118 15.85 1.86 4.17
N LYS A 119 16.98 1.39 3.59
CA LYS A 119 17.32 -0.04 3.52
C LYS A 119 17.31 -0.66 4.92
N LYS A 120 18.02 -0.04 5.87
CA LYS A 120 18.03 -0.47 7.27
C LYS A 120 16.62 -0.48 7.85
N MET A 121 15.83 0.56 7.65
CA MET A 121 14.46 0.63 8.17
C MET A 121 13.55 -0.48 7.62
N ILE A 122 13.67 -0.86 6.34
CA ILE A 122 12.88 -1.95 5.75
C ILE A 122 13.38 -3.32 6.24
N ILE A 123 14.70 -3.52 6.29
CA ILE A 123 15.33 -4.82 6.58
C ILE A 123 15.40 -5.11 8.09
N ASN A 124 15.62 -4.10 8.94
CA ASN A 124 15.70 -4.25 10.40
C ASN A 124 14.34 -4.08 11.11
N GLU A 125 14.10 -5.03 12.01
CA GLU A 125 13.57 -4.86 13.39
C GLU A 125 12.07 -4.93 13.77
N SER A 126 11.08 -5.11 12.90
CA SER A 126 9.71 -5.35 13.44
C SER A 126 8.73 -6.14 12.59
N VAL A 127 8.92 -6.15 11.28
CA VAL A 127 7.97 -6.78 10.34
C VAL A 127 8.22 -8.28 10.17
N ALA A 128 9.45 -8.75 10.38
CA ALA A 128 9.77 -10.18 10.31
C ALA A 128 9.18 -10.97 11.50
N SER A 129 9.28 -10.44 12.73
CA SER A 129 8.83 -11.13 13.96
C SER A 129 7.33 -10.98 14.25
N SER A 130 6.72 -9.84 13.93
CA SER A 130 5.31 -9.57 14.29
C SER A 130 4.29 -10.26 13.37
N TYR A 131 4.72 -10.78 12.22
CA TYR A 131 3.80 -11.21 11.16
C TYR A 131 3.87 -12.70 10.82
N GLY A 132 4.45 -13.52 11.69
CA GLY A 132 4.38 -14.99 11.64
C GLY A 132 2.96 -15.57 11.84
N LYS A 133 1.91 -14.75 11.89
CA LYS A 133 0.50 -15.20 12.01
C LYS A 133 -0.42 -14.48 11.01
N LYS A 134 -1.42 -15.26 10.55
CA LYS A 134 -2.27 -15.13 9.35
C LYS A 134 -2.74 -13.73 8.92
N VAL A 135 -2.57 -13.52 7.61
CA VAL A 135 -3.42 -12.93 6.55
C VAL A 135 -4.17 -11.61 6.82
N TRP A 136 -4.06 -10.73 5.82
CA TRP A 136 -4.87 -9.54 5.60
C TRP A 136 -6.38 -9.80 5.91
N GLY A 137 -6.95 -9.14 6.91
CA GLY A 137 -8.31 -9.35 7.42
C GLY A 137 -8.41 -10.12 8.75
N SER A 138 -7.29 -10.46 9.41
CA SER A 138 -7.35 -11.11 10.73
C SER A 138 -7.66 -10.11 11.86
N PRO A 139 -8.38 -10.53 12.92
CA PRO A 139 -8.66 -9.68 14.09
C PRO A 139 -7.40 -9.10 14.75
N ASN A 140 -6.27 -9.81 14.60
CA ASN A 140 -4.97 -9.42 15.17
C ASN A 140 -4.17 -8.45 14.27
N GLN A 141 -4.65 -8.16 13.05
CA GLN A 141 -4.08 -7.11 12.21
C GLN A 141 -4.48 -5.70 12.68
N CYS A 142 -5.39 -5.62 13.65
CA CYS A 142 -5.54 -4.44 14.48
C CYS A 142 -4.37 -4.38 15.47
N TYR A 143 -3.34 -3.62 15.14
CA TYR A 143 -2.52 -3.01 16.19
C TYR A 143 -3.50 -2.26 17.10
N VAL A 144 -3.73 -2.80 18.30
CA VAL A 144 -4.60 -2.36 19.39
C VAL A 144 -5.46 -1.11 19.07
N ILE A 145 -6.53 -1.31 18.30
CA ILE A 145 -7.76 -0.51 18.43
C ILE A 145 -8.86 -1.49 18.84
N MET A 146 -8.59 -2.24 19.91
CA MET A 146 -9.58 -3.00 20.66
C MET A 146 -9.80 -2.34 22.03
N LYS A 147 -10.32 -1.12 21.98
CA LYS A 147 -11.45 -0.72 22.80
C LYS A 147 -12.30 0.15 21.86
N GLN A 148 -13.56 -0.25 21.62
CA GLN A 148 -14.55 0.43 20.75
C GLN A 148 -14.50 0.09 19.24
N ARG A 149 -14.74 -1.17 18.85
CA ARG A 149 -15.07 -1.52 17.45
C ARG A 149 -16.32 -2.42 17.33
N LYS A 150 -17.46 -1.89 17.77
CA LYS A 150 -18.78 -2.30 17.24
C LYS A 150 -19.47 -1.22 16.39
N LEU A 151 -18.84 -0.05 16.17
CA LEU A 151 -19.52 1.10 15.55
C LEU A 151 -18.87 1.66 14.27
N ASN A 152 -17.66 1.23 13.86
CA ASN A 152 -16.88 1.98 12.86
C ASN A 152 -17.17 1.72 11.37
N ILE A 153 -18.13 0.86 11.02
CA ILE A 153 -18.66 0.83 9.65
C ILE A 153 -19.77 1.88 9.47
N ILE A 154 -20.41 2.30 10.56
CA ILE A 154 -21.47 3.31 10.57
C ILE A 154 -20.91 4.72 10.81
N LEU A 155 -19.75 4.85 11.49
CA LEU A 155 -19.21 6.15 11.93
C LEU A 155 -18.42 6.96 10.88
N VAL A 156 -18.10 6.41 9.70
CA VAL A 156 -17.50 7.22 8.62
C VAL A 156 -18.45 8.34 8.17
N ASN A 157 -19.77 8.16 8.37
CA ASN A 157 -20.80 9.13 8.01
C ASN A 157 -21.14 10.15 9.11
N LYS A 158 -20.46 10.14 10.27
CA LYS A 158 -20.78 11.01 11.43
C LYS A 158 -19.62 11.81 12.01
N ILE A 159 -18.41 11.72 11.46
CA ILE A 159 -17.28 12.57 11.87
C ILE A 159 -17.37 13.87 11.04
N PRO A 160 -17.36 15.07 11.67
CA PRO A 160 -17.35 16.33 10.94
C PRO A 160 -16.20 16.36 9.92
N GLN A 161 -16.53 16.63 8.66
CA GLN A 161 -15.61 16.50 7.52
C GLN A 161 -14.28 17.26 7.70
N SER A 162 -14.29 18.33 8.50
CA SER A 162 -13.13 19.17 8.85
C SER A 162 -12.06 18.46 9.69
N GLU A 163 -12.38 17.34 10.31
CA GLU A 163 -11.45 16.57 11.17
C GLU A 163 -10.84 15.34 10.48
N LEU A 164 -11.21 15.05 9.23
CA LEU A 164 -10.63 13.94 8.46
C LEU A 164 -9.19 14.28 8.03
N ARG A 165 -8.22 14.12 8.94
CA ARG A 165 -6.76 14.17 8.66
C ARG A 165 -6.24 12.99 7.81
N TRP A 166 -7.14 12.22 7.20
CA TRP A 166 -6.87 10.93 6.55
C TRP A 166 -6.58 11.11 5.07
N ASN A 167 -5.33 11.35 4.74
CA ASN A 167 -4.94 11.54 3.35
C ASN A 167 -4.39 10.28 2.69
N TYR A 168 -4.19 9.17 3.42
CA TYR A 168 -3.54 7.98 2.89
C TYR A 168 -4.45 6.77 3.02
N ILE A 169 -4.45 5.91 1.99
CA ILE A 169 -5.22 4.68 1.99
C ILE A 169 -4.33 3.51 1.58
N LEU A 170 -4.34 2.45 2.40
CA LEU A 170 -3.80 1.15 2.03
C LEU A 170 -4.82 0.41 1.17
N LEU A 171 -4.40 0.03 -0.02
CA LEU A 171 -5.20 -0.74 -0.96
C LEU A 171 -4.81 -2.21 -0.96
N LYS A 172 -5.81 -3.07 -1.17
CA LYS A 172 -5.61 -4.43 -1.70
C LYS A 172 -6.60 -4.64 -2.83
N TYR A 173 -6.11 -5.10 -3.97
CA TYR A 173 -6.98 -5.33 -5.12
C TYR A 173 -6.58 -6.54 -5.94
N TYR A 174 -7.54 -7.43 -6.19
CA TYR A 174 -7.32 -8.72 -6.84
C TYR A 174 -7.83 -8.71 -8.30
N ALA A 175 -6.98 -9.14 -9.23
CA ALA A 175 -7.36 -9.50 -10.58
C ALA A 175 -7.87 -10.94 -10.63
N ASN A 176 -8.78 -11.23 -11.56
CA ASN A 176 -9.15 -12.59 -11.91
C ASN A 176 -7.92 -13.34 -12.41
N ASN A 177 -7.86 -14.64 -12.13
CA ASN A 177 -6.70 -15.50 -12.35
C ASN A 177 -6.07 -15.22 -13.72
N LEU A 178 -4.89 -14.57 -13.68
CA LEU A 178 -3.90 -14.51 -14.74
C LEU A 178 -3.10 -15.81 -14.74
#